data_AF-A0A099PAE5-F1
#
_entry.id   AF-A0A099PAE5-F1
#
_cell.length_a   1.000
_cell.length_b   1.000
_cell.length_c   1.000
_cell.angle_alpha   90.00
_cell.angle_beta   90.00
_cell.angle_gamma   90.00
#
_symmetry.space_group_name_H-M   'P 1'
#
loop_
_entity.id
_entity.type
_entity.pdbx_description
1 polymer ?
#
loop_
_entity_poly.entity_id
_entity_poly.type
_entity_poly.pdbx_seq_one_letter_code
_entity_poly.pdbx_strand_id
1 'polypeptide(L)'
;MNGGNLGQVTSGLLYDALDKALFNMQPGEVSAPLRSPMGYHLLRCDALHPATRQSFAEVSARIIELLTERQKSRLQKDWIRQLGR
;
A
#
# COMPACT_ATOMS: atom_id res chain seq x y z
N MET A 1 19.66 8.59 8.42
CA MET A 1 18.97 8.14 7.20
C MET A 1 19.23 6.65 7.04
N ASN A 2 18.18 5.82 6.95
CA ASN A 2 18.22 4.35 7.14
C ASN A 2 18.89 3.57 6.00
N GLY A 3 19.98 4.08 5.41
CA GLY A 3 20.75 3.37 4.38
C GLY A 3 19.98 3.01 3.11
N GLY A 4 18.86 3.69 2.81
CA GLY A 4 18.00 3.36 1.67
C GLY A 4 16.99 2.23 1.93
N ASN A 5 16.81 1.79 3.18
CA ASN A 5 15.80 0.79 3.52
C ASN A 5 14.38 1.36 3.35
N LEU A 6 13.57 0.70 2.51
CA LEU A 6 12.19 1.07 2.21
C LEU A 6 11.15 0.26 3.02
N GLY A 7 11.57 -0.77 3.77
CA GLY A 7 10.67 -1.67 4.47
C GLY A 7 9.84 -2.55 3.53
N GLN A 8 8.65 -2.98 3.98
CA GLN A 8 7.71 -3.71 3.12
C GLN A 8 6.95 -2.73 2.21
N VAL A 9 7.12 -2.93 0.92
CA VAL A 9 6.51 -2.12 -0.12
C VAL A 9 5.44 -2.95 -0.84
N THR A 10 4.25 -2.37 -1.01
CA THR A 10 3.18 -2.94 -1.84
C THR A 10 3.22 -2.32 -3.22
N SER A 11 2.76 -3.06 -4.25
CA SER A 11 2.68 -2.53 -5.60
C SER A 11 1.83 -1.27 -5.66
N GLY A 12 2.28 -0.30 -6.45
CA GLY A 12 1.69 1.03 -6.61
C GLY A 12 2.19 2.08 -5.61
N LEU A 13 3.09 1.74 -4.68
CA LEU A 13 3.66 2.71 -3.74
C LEU A 13 4.87 3.47 -4.33
N LEU A 14 5.58 2.87 -5.28
CA LEU A 14 6.74 3.48 -5.95
C LEU A 14 6.37 4.10 -7.30
N TYR A 15 7.29 4.88 -7.88
CA TYR A 15 7.18 5.30 -9.27
C TYR A 15 7.06 4.08 -10.19
N ASP A 16 6.22 4.18 -11.22
CA ASP A 16 5.87 3.07 -12.12
C ASP A 16 7.07 2.27 -12.64
N ALA A 17 8.16 2.96 -13.04
CA ALA A 17 9.39 2.30 -13.49
C ALA A 17 10.09 1.49 -12.38
N LEU A 18 10.06 1.98 -11.15
CA LEU A 18 10.65 1.31 -9.98
C LEU A 18 9.76 0.15 -9.51
N ASP A 19 8.44 0.37 -9.46
CA ASP A 19 7.48 -0.63 -9.03
C ASP A 19 7.52 -1.85 -9.96
N LYS A 20 7.42 -1.62 -11.28
CA LYS A 20 7.51 -2.69 -12.29
C LYS A 20 8.83 -3.45 -12.23
N ALA A 21 9.94 -2.77 -11.99
CA ALA A 21 11.23 -3.44 -11.86
C ALA A 21 11.26 -4.29 -10.59
N LEU A 22 10.93 -3.72 -9.43
CA LEU A 22 11.02 -4.39 -8.13
C LEU A 22 10.17 -5.66 -8.06
N PHE A 23 8.94 -5.64 -8.58
CA PHE A 23 8.04 -6.79 -8.55
C PHE A 23 8.35 -7.86 -9.61
N ASN A 24 9.29 -7.61 -10.52
CA ASN A 24 9.83 -8.60 -11.46
C ASN A 24 11.20 -9.15 -11.05
N MET A 25 11.83 -8.60 -10.00
CA MET A 25 13.14 -9.03 -9.50
C MET A 25 13.03 -10.26 -8.61
N GLN A 26 14.12 -11.00 -8.51
CA GLN A 26 14.28 -12.10 -7.55
C GLN A 26 14.81 -11.59 -6.20
N PRO A 27 14.48 -12.26 -5.08
CA PRO A 27 15.12 -11.96 -3.79
C PRO A 27 16.64 -12.04 -3.87
N GLY A 28 17.32 -11.04 -3.31
CA GLY A 28 18.77 -10.84 -3.37
C GLY A 28 19.27 -10.06 -4.59
N GLU A 29 18.44 -9.84 -5.62
CA GLU A 29 18.84 -9.18 -6.85
C GLU A 29 19.00 -7.65 -6.67
N VAL A 30 19.96 -7.07 -7.39
CA VAL A 30 20.13 -5.61 -7.54
C VAL A 30 19.80 -5.23 -8.98
N SER A 31 18.98 -4.19 -9.15
CA SER A 31 18.52 -3.75 -10.46
C SER A 31 19.64 -3.06 -11.27
N ALA A 32 19.45 -2.99 -12.59
CA ALA A 32 20.13 -1.96 -13.39
C ALA A 32 19.70 -0.54 -12.92
N PRO A 33 20.43 0.53 -13.30
CA PRO A 33 20.00 1.90 -13.01
C PRO A 33 18.62 2.21 -13.64
N LEU A 34 17.66 2.58 -12.80
CA LEU A 34 16.29 2.89 -13.19
C LEU A 34 16.06 4.40 -13.13
N ARG A 35 15.38 4.95 -14.14
CA ARG A 35 15.04 6.38 -14.19
C ARG A 35 13.64 6.62 -13.64
N SER A 36 13.52 7.58 -12.74
CA SER A 36 12.25 8.15 -12.26
C SER A 36 12.24 9.66 -12.46
N PRO A 37 11.11 10.36 -12.23
CA PRO A 37 11.06 11.81 -12.22
C PRO A 37 12.04 12.47 -11.22
N MET A 38 12.49 11.74 -10.19
CA MET A 38 13.46 12.23 -9.20
C MET A 38 14.92 12.01 -9.60
N GLY A 39 15.20 11.28 -10.68
CA GLY A 39 16.56 10.96 -11.12
C GLY A 39 16.77 9.47 -11.35
N TYR A 40 17.96 8.98 -11.00
CA TYR A 40 18.34 7.58 -11.16
C TYR A 40 18.35 6.85 -9.82
N HIS A 41 17.93 5.59 -9.84
CA HIS A 41 17.79 4.73 -8.67
C HIS A 41 18.37 3.35 -8.96
N LEU A 42 18.99 2.76 -7.94
CA LEU A 42 19.30 1.33 -7.88
C LEU A 42 18.39 0.72 -6.81
N LEU A 43 17.79 -0.42 -7.13
CA LEU A 43 16.94 -1.16 -6.20
C LEU A 43 17.62 -2.47 -5.82
N ARG A 44 17.43 -2.91 -4.58
CA ARG A 44 17.75 -4.27 -4.14
C ARG A 44 16.49 -4.90 -3.58
N CYS A 45 16.10 -6.06 -4.09
CA CYS A 45 14.98 -6.81 -3.54
C CYS A 45 15.52 -7.69 -2.40
N ASP A 46 15.26 -7.35 -1.14
CA ASP A 46 15.71 -8.18 -0.02
C ASP A 46 14.82 -9.44 0.13
N ALA A 47 13.50 -9.30 -0.05
CA ALA A 47 12.55 -10.40 0.00
C ALA A 47 11.27 -10.10 -0.80
N LEU A 48 10.71 -11.13 -1.45
CA LEU A 48 9.41 -11.06 -2.13
C LEU A 48 8.37 -11.82 -1.31
N HIS A 49 7.30 -11.13 -0.91
CA HIS A 49 6.20 -11.73 -0.18
C HIS A 49 5.03 -11.95 -1.15
N PRO A 50 4.64 -13.20 -1.45
CA PRO A 50 3.58 -13.47 -2.40
C PRO A 50 2.24 -12.98 -1.88
N ALA A 51 1.41 -12.45 -2.78
CA ALA A 51 0.06 -12.04 -2.43
C ALA A 51 -0.79 -13.27 -2.05
N THR A 52 -1.28 -13.30 -0.82
CA THR A 52 -2.18 -14.35 -0.33
C THR A 52 -3.61 -13.85 -0.31
N ARG A 53 -4.56 -14.67 -0.79
CA ARG A 53 -5.99 -14.40 -0.58
C ARG A 53 -6.36 -14.79 0.85
N GLN A 54 -6.89 -13.83 1.60
CA GLN A 54 -7.51 -14.10 2.89
C GLN A 54 -8.95 -14.55 2.67
N SER A 55 -9.40 -15.54 3.44
CA SER A 55 -10.79 -16.00 3.42
C SER A 55 -11.71 -14.95 4.03
N PHE A 56 -12.97 -14.95 3.60
CA PHE A 56 -13.97 -14.03 4.17
C PHE A 56 -14.08 -14.17 5.69
N ALA A 57 -14.03 -15.40 6.21
CA ALA A 57 -14.09 -15.65 7.65
C ALA A 57 -13.00 -14.89 8.42
N GLU A 58 -11.75 -14.94 7.94
CA GLU A 58 -10.59 -14.28 8.56
C GLU A 58 -10.70 -12.75 8.57
N VAL A 59 -11.32 -12.15 7.54
CA VAL A 59 -11.38 -10.69 7.40
C VAL A 59 -12.73 -10.07 7.73
N SER A 60 -13.77 -10.88 7.94
CA SER A 60 -15.16 -10.44 8.13
C SER A 60 -15.31 -9.44 9.29
N ALA A 61 -14.71 -9.72 10.45
CA ALA A 61 -14.77 -8.86 11.62
C ALA A 61 -14.22 -7.45 11.31
N ARG A 62 -13.04 -7.39 10.68
CA ARG A 62 -12.41 -6.13 10.25
C ARG A 62 -13.25 -5.39 9.21
N ILE A 63 -13.84 -6.10 8.26
CA ILE A 63 -14.73 -5.49 7.25
C ILE A 63 -15.95 -4.86 7.92
N ILE A 64 -16.60 -5.58 8.84
CA ILE A 64 -17.78 -5.10 9.56
C ILE A 64 -17.44 -3.84 10.35
N GLU A 65 -16.33 -3.83 11.08
CA GLU A 65 -15.85 -2.66 11.82
C GLU A 65 -15.65 -1.45 10.90
N LEU A 66 -14.92 -1.61 9.80
CA LEU A 66 -14.67 -0.56 8.81
C LEU A 66 -15.96 0.02 8.22
N LEU A 67 -16.90 -0.84 7.83
CA LEU A 67 -18.18 -0.42 7.26
C LEU A 67 -19.07 0.26 8.32
N THR A 68 -19.03 -0.22 9.55
CA THR A 68 -19.77 0.37 10.67
C THR A 68 -19.27 1.77 10.96
N GLU A 69 -17.96 1.98 11.07
CA GLU A 69 -17.38 3.31 11.32
C GLU A 69 -17.63 4.28 10.16
N ARG A 70 -17.58 3.79 8.92
CA ARG A 70 -17.95 4.59 7.75
C ARG A 70 -19.40 5.03 7.79
N GLN A 71 -20.31 4.14 8.18
CA GLN A 71 -21.74 4.45 8.28
C GLN A 71 -22.03 5.42 9.43
N LYS A 72 -21.44 5.21 10.61
CA LYS A 72 -21.54 6.13 11.75
C LYS A 72 -21.08 7.53 11.37
N SER A 73 -19.89 7.64 10.77
CA SER A 73 -19.31 8.92 10.33
C SER A 73 -20.22 9.65 9.35
N ARG A 74 -20.86 8.92 8.43
CA ARG A 74 -21.82 9.50 7.48
C ARG A 74 -23.06 10.04 8.19
N LEU A 75 -23.71 9.22 9.02
CA LEU A 75 -24.91 9.60 9.75
C LEU A 75 -24.66 10.79 10.69
N GLN A 76 -23.52 10.81 11.37
CA GLN A 76 -23.12 11.93 12.23
C GLN A 76 -23.01 13.24 11.42
N LYS A 77 -22.35 13.21 10.25
CA LYS A 77 -22.23 14.39 9.37
C LYS A 77 -23.59 14.85 8.84
N ASP A 78 -24.48 13.92 8.55
CA ASP A 78 -25.82 14.22 8.05
C ASP A 78 -26.69 14.83 9.16
N TRP A 79 -26.61 14.30 10.38
CA TRP A 79 -27.32 14.82 11.55
C TRP A 79 -26.85 16.23 11.94
N ILE A 80 -25.54 16.48 12.00
CA ILE A 80 -25.00 17.82 12.28
C ILE A 80 -25.48 18.84 11.24
N ARG A 81 -25.52 18.46 9.96
CA ARG A 81 -26.04 19.32 8.89
C ARG A 81 -27.51 19.69 9.08
N GLN A 82 -28.31 18.82 9.70
CA GLN A 82 -29.72 19.08 9.97
C GLN A 82 -29.93 20.02 11.17
N LEU A 83 -29.07 19.96 12.19
CA LEU A 83 -29.14 20.83 13.37
C LEU A 83 -28.66 22.26 13.13
N GLY A 84 -27.90 22.50 12.06
CA GLY A 84 -27.44 23.83 11.66
C GLY A 84 -28.45 24.63 10.83
N ARG A 85 -29.70 24.15 10.68
CA ARG A 85 -30.84 24.88 10.14
C ARG A 85 -31.75 25.32 11.29
#